data_AF-A0A4W3H5S5-F1
#
_entry.id   AF-A0A4W3H5S5-F1
#
_cell.length_a   1.000
_cell.length_b   1.000
_cell.length_c   1.000
_cell.angle_alpha   90.00
_cell.angle_beta   90.00
_cell.angle_gamma   90.00
#
_symmetry.space_group_name_H-M   'P 1'
#
loop_
_entity.id
_entity.type
_entity.pdbx_description
1 polymer ?
#
loop_
_entity_poly.entity_id
_entity_poly.type
_entity_poly.pdbx_seq_one_letter_code
_entity_poly.pdbx_strand_id
1 'polypeptide(L)'
;PVLTVCLFVKFLKSKPGAAMVEMGDGFAVDRALTCLNTNSYLFDQQLNVCVSKQKVIVPGQSFEMEDGSCSFKDFSNNRNNRFTNMKQAAKNRIQKPNNMLHFFSAPPTITEEIFYQISDELEVKKPKSIIFFSGKSKSLPSPPLC
;
A
#
# COMPACT_ATOMS: atom_id res chain seq x y z
N PRO A 1 -9.68 -7.59 -14.79
CA PRO A 1 -9.10 -7.35 -13.44
C PRO A 1 -7.68 -7.93 -13.37
N VAL A 2 -6.70 -7.04 -13.37
CA VAL A 2 -5.27 -7.28 -13.58
C VAL A 2 -4.54 -7.47 -12.26
N LEU A 3 -3.51 -8.32 -12.23
CA LEU A 3 -2.82 -8.77 -11.02
C LEU A 3 -1.75 -7.73 -10.63
N THR A 4 -2.10 -6.73 -9.82
CA THR A 4 -1.16 -5.75 -9.24
C THR A 4 -0.43 -6.31 -8.01
N VAL A 5 0.49 -7.25 -8.19
CA VAL A 5 1.31 -7.76 -7.07
C VAL A 5 2.65 -7.04 -7.07
N CYS A 6 3.06 -6.50 -5.92
CA CYS A 6 4.44 -6.06 -5.72
C CYS A 6 5.28 -7.29 -5.37
N LEU A 7 6.30 -7.58 -6.17
CA LEU A 7 7.12 -8.78 -6.04
C LEU A 7 8.39 -8.47 -5.26
N PHE A 8 9.16 -7.47 -5.70
CA PHE A 8 10.45 -7.15 -5.09
C PHE A 8 10.62 -5.64 -4.97
N VAL A 9 11.31 -5.22 -3.91
CA VAL A 9 11.78 -3.83 -3.74
C VAL A 9 13.27 -3.85 -3.49
N LYS A 10 14.02 -2.99 -4.19
CA LYS A 10 15.47 -2.85 -4.03
C LYS A 10 15.91 -1.39 -4.04
N PHE A 11 16.53 -0.92 -2.96
CA PHE A 11 17.18 0.38 -2.92
C PHE A 11 18.53 0.35 -3.64
N LEU A 12 18.91 1.46 -4.28
CA LEU A 12 20.13 1.56 -5.08
C LEU A 12 21.28 2.18 -4.29
N LYS A 13 22.36 1.42 -4.09
CA LYS A 13 23.57 1.93 -3.41
C LYS A 13 24.23 3.09 -4.17
N SER A 14 24.21 3.02 -5.49
CA SER A 14 24.81 4.05 -6.37
C SER A 14 23.96 5.32 -6.51
N LYS A 15 22.69 5.27 -6.12
CA LYS A 15 21.75 6.39 -6.25
C LYS A 15 20.87 6.49 -4.99
N PRO A 16 21.36 7.18 -3.95
CA PRO A 16 20.57 7.45 -2.75
C PRO A 16 19.23 8.11 -3.10
N GLY A 17 18.17 7.73 -2.39
CA GLY A 17 16.80 8.18 -2.67
C GLY A 17 16.11 7.51 -3.86
N ALA A 18 16.72 6.50 -4.50
CA ALA A 18 16.10 5.73 -5.57
C ALA A 18 15.92 4.26 -5.19
N ALA A 19 14.78 3.69 -5.60
CA ALA A 19 14.46 2.28 -5.46
C ALA A 19 13.91 1.72 -6.78
N MET A 20 14.16 0.43 -7.01
CA MET A 20 13.50 -0.37 -8.04
C MET A 20 12.40 -1.18 -7.40
N VAL A 21 11.25 -1.25 -8.08
CA VAL A 21 10.12 -2.06 -7.66
C VAL A 21 9.72 -2.97 -8.81
N GLU A 22 9.73 -4.28 -8.57
CA GLU A 22 9.26 -5.27 -9.52
C GLU A 22 7.78 -5.54 -9.29
N MET A 23 7.00 -5.43 -10.36
CA MET A 23 5.56 -5.65 -10.36
C MET A 23 5.23 -6.94 -11.12
N GLY A 24 4.13 -7.58 -10.76
CA GLY A 24 3.73 -8.87 -11.34
C GLY A 24 3.35 -8.83 -12.83
N ASP A 25 2.95 -7.67 -13.36
CA ASP A 25 2.66 -7.49 -14.79
C ASP A 25 2.94 -6.04 -15.27
N GLY A 26 3.04 -5.85 -16.59
CA GLY A 26 3.26 -4.52 -17.18
C GLY A 26 2.10 -3.56 -16.93
N PHE A 27 0.86 -4.06 -16.87
CA PHE A 27 -0.28 -3.21 -16.56
C PHE A 27 -0.18 -2.60 -15.14
N ALA A 28 0.38 -3.33 -14.18
CA ALA A 28 0.62 -2.85 -12.82
C ALA A 28 1.64 -1.71 -12.81
N VAL A 29 2.66 -1.80 -13.67
CA VAL A 29 3.63 -0.72 -13.89
C VAL A 29 2.93 0.53 -14.46
N ASP A 30 2.12 0.37 -15.51
CA ASP A 30 1.40 1.50 -16.13
C ASP A 30 0.47 2.22 -15.16
N ARG A 31 -0.21 1.46 -14.29
CA ARG A 31 -1.09 2.03 -13.26
C ARG A 31 -0.31 2.75 -12.18
N ALA A 32 0.80 2.18 -11.71
CA ALA A 32 1.68 2.82 -10.75
C ALA A 32 2.22 4.15 -11.32
N LEU A 33 2.67 4.16 -12.57
CA LEU A 33 3.11 5.37 -13.27
C LEU A 33 2.00 6.42 -13.35
N THR A 34 0.81 6.03 -13.80
CA THR A 34 -0.32 6.96 -13.94
C THR A 34 -0.75 7.57 -12.61
N CYS A 35 -0.77 6.77 -11.54
CA CYS A 35 -1.23 7.21 -10.23
C CYS A 35 -0.18 7.98 -9.42
N LEU A 36 1.10 7.63 -9.54
CA LEU A 36 2.17 8.20 -8.70
C LEU A 36 2.97 9.31 -9.40
N ASN A 37 3.07 9.32 -10.73
CA ASN A 37 3.87 10.31 -11.44
C ASN A 37 3.13 11.65 -11.62
N THR A 38 1.86 11.74 -11.22
CA THR A 38 1.07 12.97 -11.29
C THR A 38 1.23 13.76 -9.99
N ASN A 39 2.19 14.70 -9.97
CA ASN A 39 2.37 15.72 -8.91
C ASN A 39 2.31 15.18 -7.46
N SER A 40 2.85 13.99 -7.24
CA SER A 40 2.88 13.36 -5.92
C SER A 40 4.18 13.74 -5.20
N TYR A 41 4.02 14.37 -4.04
CA TYR A 41 5.12 14.67 -3.13
C TYR A 41 5.07 13.70 -1.95
N LEU A 42 6.23 13.22 -1.54
CA LEU A 42 6.40 12.39 -0.36
C LEU A 42 7.56 12.98 0.45
N PHE A 43 7.29 13.35 1.71
CA PHE A 43 8.26 14.04 2.58
C PHE A 43 8.92 15.26 1.89
N ASP A 44 8.08 16.10 1.27
CA ASP A 44 8.48 17.29 0.49
C ASP A 44 9.41 17.03 -0.72
N GLN A 45 9.60 15.75 -1.09
CA GLN A 45 10.32 15.36 -2.29
C GLN A 45 9.33 14.95 -3.39
N GLN A 46 9.54 15.48 -4.59
CA GLN A 46 8.75 15.09 -5.75
C GLN A 46 9.10 13.66 -6.16
N LEU A 47 8.11 12.77 -6.17
CA LEU A 47 8.29 11.42 -6.67
C LEU A 47 8.42 11.43 -8.19
N ASN A 48 9.45 10.76 -8.70
CA ASN A 48 9.61 10.50 -10.12
C ASN A 48 9.59 8.99 -10.34
N VAL A 49 8.59 8.52 -11.08
CA VAL A 49 8.42 7.08 -11.37
C VAL A 49 8.59 6.87 -12.88
N CYS A 50 9.46 5.94 -13.24
CA CYS A 50 9.72 5.60 -14.64
C CYS A 50 9.92 4.08 -14.81
N VAL A 51 9.76 3.60 -16.04
CA VAL A 51 10.03 2.19 -16.37
C VAL A 51 11.54 1.95 -16.30
N SER A 52 11.95 0.92 -15.54
CA SER A 52 13.35 0.53 -15.45
C SER A 52 13.84 -0.07 -16.77
N LYS A 53 15.14 0.13 -17.07
CA LYS A 53 15.82 -0.60 -18.16
C LYS A 53 16.04 -2.08 -17.82
N GLN A 54 16.02 -2.44 -16.54
CA GLN A 54 16.17 -3.81 -16.08
C GLN A 54 14.81 -4.52 -16.11
N LYS A 55 14.77 -5.71 -16.71
CA LYS A 55 13.55 -6.52 -16.80
C LYS A 55 13.17 -7.18 -15.47
N VAL A 56 14.16 -7.50 -14.63
CA VAL A 56 14.00 -8.22 -13.36
C VAL A 56 14.98 -7.64 -12.35
N ILE A 57 14.57 -7.53 -11.09
CA ILE A 57 15.42 -7.14 -9.97
C ILE A 57 16.26 -8.34 -9.53
N VAL A 58 17.58 -8.19 -9.61
CA VAL A 58 18.51 -9.22 -9.10
C VAL A 58 18.76 -8.99 -7.60
N PRO A 59 18.58 -10.00 -6.73
CA PRO A 59 18.76 -9.85 -5.27
C PRO A 59 20.19 -9.54 -4.84
N GLY A 60 21.20 -9.93 -5.64
CA GLY A 60 22.61 -9.73 -5.32
C GLY A 60 22.98 -8.26 -5.08
N GLN A 61 24.03 -8.02 -4.27
CA GLN A 61 24.48 -6.68 -3.87
C GLN A 61 23.46 -5.90 -3.02
N SER A 62 22.67 -6.58 -2.20
CA SER A 62 21.97 -5.92 -1.10
C SER A 62 22.98 -5.33 -0.11
N PHE A 63 22.55 -4.31 0.62
CA PHE A 63 23.32 -3.63 1.63
C PHE A 63 22.41 -3.30 2.80
N GLU A 64 23.02 -3.04 3.96
CA GLU A 64 22.29 -2.61 5.15
C GLU A 64 21.94 -1.12 5.03
N MET A 65 20.69 -0.80 5.29
CA MET A 65 20.19 0.57 5.35
C MET A 65 20.52 1.20 6.71
N GLU A 66 20.31 2.51 6.85
CA GLU A 66 20.64 3.25 8.09
C GLU A 66 19.87 2.74 9.32
N ASP A 67 18.69 2.15 9.12
CA ASP A 67 17.85 1.55 10.16
C ASP A 67 18.19 0.07 10.46
N GLY A 68 19.26 -0.47 9.85
CA GLY A 68 19.66 -1.87 9.96
C GLY A 68 18.85 -2.83 9.07
N SER A 69 17.90 -2.33 8.27
CA SER A 69 17.10 -3.17 7.38
C SER A 69 17.84 -3.52 6.09
N CYS A 70 17.43 -4.60 5.43
CA CYS A 70 18.01 -5.01 4.15
C CYS A 70 17.48 -4.15 2.99
N SER A 71 18.38 -3.65 2.14
CA SER A 71 18.02 -2.85 0.96
C SER A 71 17.23 -3.62 -0.11
N PHE A 72 17.16 -4.95 -0.01
CA PHE A 72 16.34 -5.81 -0.86
C PHE A 72 15.28 -6.54 -0.03
N LYS A 73 14.03 -6.57 -0.50
CA LYS A 73 12.93 -7.29 0.14
C LYS A 73 12.03 -8.00 -0.87
N ASP A 74 11.75 -9.26 -0.57
CA ASP A 74 10.80 -10.10 -1.30
C ASP A 74 9.39 -9.98 -0.70
N PHE A 75 8.45 -9.56 -1.54
CA PHE A 75 7.04 -9.39 -1.26
C PHE A 75 6.15 -10.34 -2.07
N SER A 76 6.71 -11.24 -2.89
CA SER A 76 5.96 -12.18 -3.74
C SER A 76 4.91 -12.99 -2.95
N ASN A 77 5.27 -13.40 -1.73
CA ASN A 77 4.41 -14.18 -0.83
C ASN A 77 3.73 -13.34 0.27
N ASN A 78 3.73 -12.01 0.15
CA ASN A 78 3.13 -11.15 1.16
C ASN A 78 1.59 -11.27 1.14
N ARG A 79 1.00 -11.69 2.26
CA ARG A 79 -0.46 -11.80 2.44
C ARG A 79 -1.19 -10.45 2.27
N ASN A 80 -0.48 -9.34 2.40
CA ASN A 80 -1.03 -7.99 2.21
C ASN A 80 -1.17 -7.58 0.73
N ASN A 81 -0.72 -8.41 -0.22
CA ASN A 81 -0.93 -8.14 -1.64
C ASN A 81 -2.41 -8.24 -2.01
N ARG A 82 -3.00 -7.11 -2.44
CA ARG A 82 -4.45 -6.99 -2.65
C ARG A 82 -4.94 -7.47 -4.02
N PHE A 83 -4.04 -7.75 -4.95
CA PHE A 83 -4.37 -8.13 -6.32
C PHE A 83 -3.78 -9.49 -6.72
N THR A 84 -3.65 -10.42 -5.77
CA THR A 84 -3.08 -11.77 -6.00
C THR A 84 -3.93 -12.67 -6.90
N ASN A 85 -5.24 -12.44 -6.95
CA ASN A 85 -6.16 -13.16 -7.83
C ASN A 85 -7.28 -12.25 -8.32
N MET A 86 -7.98 -12.66 -9.39
CA MET A 86 -9.04 -11.87 -10.02
C MET A 86 -10.16 -11.47 -9.05
N LYS A 87 -10.55 -12.37 -8.13
CA LYS A 87 -11.64 -12.12 -7.16
C LYS A 87 -11.26 -11.04 -6.15
N GLN A 88 -10.01 -11.03 -5.68
CA GLN A 88 -9.49 -9.99 -4.79
C GLN A 88 -9.24 -8.69 -5.56
N ALA A 89 -8.61 -8.77 -6.74
CA ALA A 89 -8.34 -7.61 -7.59
C ALA A 89 -9.62 -6.83 -7.94
N ALA A 90 -10.71 -7.53 -8.25
CA ALA A 90 -12.00 -6.90 -8.59
C ALA A 90 -12.61 -6.07 -7.43
N LYS A 91 -12.24 -6.34 -6.17
CA LYS A 91 -12.69 -5.57 -5.01
C LYS A 91 -11.86 -4.31 -4.77
N ASN A 92 -10.69 -4.21 -5.38
CA ASN A 92 -9.78 -3.10 -5.18
C ASN A 92 -10.00 -2.03 -6.26
N ARG A 93 -10.56 -0.90 -5.85
CA ARG A 93 -10.64 0.29 -6.71
C ARG A 93 -9.29 1.00 -6.68
N ILE A 94 -8.72 1.25 -7.85
CA ILE A 94 -7.49 2.03 -7.96
C ILE A 94 -7.88 3.49 -7.78
N GLN A 95 -7.42 4.07 -6.67
CA GLN A 95 -7.67 5.46 -6.31
C GLN A 95 -6.37 6.24 -6.53
N LYS A 96 -6.49 7.44 -7.10
CA LYS A 96 -5.37 8.39 -7.10
C LYS A 96 -5.07 8.82 -5.67
N PRO A 97 -3.84 9.26 -5.36
CA PRO A 97 -3.52 9.85 -4.06
C PRO A 97 -4.54 10.94 -3.70
N ASN A 98 -5.09 10.85 -2.48
CA ASN A 98 -6.07 11.80 -1.95
C ASN A 98 -5.82 12.03 -0.45
N ASN A 99 -6.33 13.13 0.08
CA ASN A 99 -6.25 13.50 1.50
C ASN A 99 -7.19 12.69 2.42
N MET A 100 -7.96 11.74 1.87
CA MET A 100 -8.89 10.87 2.59
C MET A 100 -8.48 9.41 2.40
N LEU A 101 -8.28 8.71 3.51
CA LEU A 101 -7.89 7.30 3.54
C LEU A 101 -9.05 6.43 4.04
N HIS A 102 -9.35 5.36 3.29
CA HIS A 102 -10.28 4.33 3.74
C HIS A 102 -9.51 3.20 4.42
N PHE A 103 -9.75 3.00 5.72
CA PHE A 103 -9.16 1.89 6.48
C PHE A 103 -10.14 0.71 6.56
N PHE A 104 -9.58 -0.50 6.63
CA PHE A 104 -10.30 -1.77 6.75
C PHE A 104 -9.61 -2.64 7.79
N SER A 105 -10.30 -3.66 8.30
CA SER A 105 -9.76 -4.63 9.26
C SER A 105 -9.34 -4.03 10.61
N ALA A 106 -9.90 -2.87 10.98
CA ALA A 106 -9.71 -2.33 12.32
C ALA A 106 -10.47 -3.18 13.36
N PRO A 107 -9.92 -3.36 14.58
CA PRO A 107 -10.62 -4.03 15.66
C PRO A 107 -11.96 -3.32 16.00
N PRO A 108 -12.99 -4.03 16.50
CA PRO A 108 -14.25 -3.40 16.91
C PRO A 108 -14.10 -2.34 18.01
N THR A 109 -13.03 -2.42 18.80
CA THR A 109 -12.69 -1.49 19.88
C THR A 109 -11.89 -0.27 19.40
N ILE A 110 -11.74 -0.09 18.08
CA ILE A 110 -11.00 1.04 17.53
C ILE A 110 -11.73 2.35 17.86
N THR A 111 -10.99 3.34 18.34
CA THR A 111 -11.51 4.69 18.62
C THR A 111 -10.61 5.74 17.96
N GLU A 112 -11.08 6.99 17.96
CA GLU A 112 -10.32 8.10 17.40
C GLU A 112 -9.01 8.35 18.18
N GLU A 113 -9.05 8.16 19.50
CA GLU A 113 -7.91 8.29 20.40
C GLU A 113 -6.79 7.31 20.04
N ILE A 114 -7.14 6.07 19.66
CA ILE A 114 -6.15 5.07 19.23
C ILE A 114 -5.43 5.54 17.96
N PHE A 115 -6.13 6.15 17.01
CA PHE A 115 -5.48 6.71 15.81
C PHE A 115 -4.56 7.87 16.17
N TYR A 116 -4.94 8.72 17.13
CA TYR A 116 -4.07 9.80 17.60
C TYR A 116 -2.85 9.30 18.33
N GLN A 117 -2.98 8.28 19.18
CA GLN A 117 -1.87 7.63 19.85
C GLN A 117 -0.89 7.01 18.85
N ILE A 118 -1.38 6.27 17.86
CA ILE A 118 -0.55 5.71 16.78
C ILE A 118 0.13 6.83 15.99
N SER A 119 -0.58 7.95 15.77
CA SER A 119 0.00 9.09 15.05
C SER A 119 1.14 9.74 15.84
N ASP A 120 0.98 9.87 17.16
CA ASP A 120 2.01 10.40 18.04
C ASP A 120 3.22 9.44 18.14
N GLU A 121 2.98 8.14 18.29
CA GLU A 121 4.03 7.11 18.38
C GLU A 121 4.87 7.01 17.10
N LEU A 122 4.23 7.13 15.94
CA LEU A 122 4.91 7.08 14.64
C LEU A 122 5.40 8.45 14.15
N GLU A 123 5.24 9.51 14.96
CA GLU A 123 5.60 10.89 14.61
C GLU A 123 4.98 11.37 13.28
N VAL A 124 3.74 10.95 13.00
CA VAL A 124 3.00 11.33 11.79
C VAL A 124 1.88 12.32 12.09
N LYS A 125 1.45 13.06 11.07
CA LYS A 125 0.36 14.03 11.20
C LYS A 125 -0.96 13.35 11.56
N LYS A 126 -1.58 13.82 12.65
CA LYS A 126 -2.92 13.40 13.07
C LYS A 126 -3.97 13.63 11.97
N PRO A 127 -4.88 12.67 11.74
CA PRO A 127 -6.00 12.87 10.82
C PRO A 127 -6.89 14.03 11.31
N LYS A 128 -7.41 14.84 10.38
CA LYS A 128 -8.29 15.97 10.73
C LYS A 128 -9.69 15.53 11.20
N SER A 129 -10.13 14.36 10.76
CA SER A 129 -11.42 13.78 11.07
C SER A 129 -11.35 12.29 10.79
N ILE A 130 -11.98 11.49 11.65
CA ILE A 130 -12.10 10.05 11.49
C ILE A 130 -13.59 9.69 11.45
N ILE A 131 -13.99 8.96 10.42
CA ILE A 131 -15.37 8.54 10.23
C ILE A 131 -15.41 7.02 10.35
N PHE A 132 -16.10 6.52 11.37
CA PHE A 132 -16.36 5.10 11.55
C PHE A 132 -17.65 4.73 10.82
N PHE A 133 -17.56 3.75 9.92
CA PHE A 133 -18.75 3.18 9.28
C PHE A 133 -19.31 2.07 10.18
N SER A 134 -20.58 2.19 10.57
CA SER A 134 -21.26 1.08 11.23
C SER A 134 -21.35 -0.11 10.25
N GLY A 135 -20.84 -1.26 10.65
CA GLY A 135 -21.03 -2.48 9.90
C GLY A 135 -22.53 -2.77 9.82
N LYS A 136 -23.03 -3.22 8.66
CA LYS A 136 -24.39 -3.76 8.57
C LYS A 136 -24.51 -4.93 9.55
N SER A 137 -25.12 -4.72 10.71
CA SER A 137 -25.60 -5.80 11.56
C SER A 137 -26.65 -6.55 10.75
N LYS A 138 -26.35 -7.78 10.33
CA LYS A 138 -27.41 -8.70 9.90
C LYS A 138 -28.16 -9.16 11.15
N SER A 139 -28.97 -8.29 11.72
CA SER A 139 -30.09 -8.68 12.57
C SER A 139 -31.32 -8.74 11.66
N LEU A 140 -31.43 -9.80 10.88
CA LEU A 140 -32.74 -10.21 10.37
C LEU A 140 -33.42 -10.93 11.54
N PRO A 141 -34.49 -10.38 12.14
CA PRO A 141 -35.32 -11.19 13.03
C PRO A 141 -35.90 -12.34 12.19
N SER A 142 -35.74 -13.57 12.68
CA SER A 142 -36.45 -14.74 12.15
C SER A 142 -37.95 -14.45 12.17
N PRO A 143 -38.70 -14.71 11.08
CA PRO A 143 -40.14 -14.62 11.13
C PRO A 143 -40.69 -15.62 12.17
N PRO A 144 -41.74 -15.27 12.92
CA PRO A 144 -42.38 -16.22 13.82
C PRO A 144 -42.90 -17.40 13.01
N LEU A 145 -42.57 -18.60 13.46
CA LEU A 145 -43.25 -19.83 13.04
C LEU A 145 -44.70 -19.73 13.50
N CYS A 146 -45.62 -19.62 12.54
CA CYS A 146 -47.01 -20.04 12.66
C CYS A 146 -47.28 -21.04 11.53
#